data_AF-A0A2N2CR17-F1
#
_entry.id   AF-A0A2N2CR17-F1
#
_cell.length_a   1.000
_cell.length_b   1.000
_cell.length_c   1.000
_cell.angle_alpha   90.00
_cell.angle_beta   90.00
_cell.angle_gamma   90.00
#
_symmetry.space_group_name_H-M   'P 1'
#
loop_
_entity.id
_entity.type
_entity.pdbx_description
1 polymer ?
#
loop_
_entity_poly.entity_id
_entity_poly.type
_entity_poly.pdbx_seq_one_letter_code
_entity_poly.pdbx_strand_id
1 'polypeptide(L)'
;MVLCDNEVDRDFEKFSDEALGALSELFVGKTGIFDHEWKATNQTARIYRTEILKENGVLNSLGEPYAVLKGYAYMLRNEKNSELIEEIEAGIKKETSVGCSVAKRVCSICGEEAHVGGCGHIPGREYNGKLCYLELFDVKDAYEWSFVAVPAQRAAGVVKRFGASDSLKGFVSSKQGGRFFAEYEALEKDAVLGREYKNTLRNEVLRLGLLCDPKIYEALSENANFMGAKELENLKEAFEKRLEDSFPLKTQLPGRDKTVSFDGDEYMV
;
A
#
# COMPACT_ATOMS: atom_id res chain seq x y z
N MET A 1 0.43 17.63 -9.66
CA MET A 1 1.74 16.95 -9.57
C MET A 1 2.09 16.70 -8.12
N VAL A 2 2.94 15.72 -7.84
CA VAL A 2 3.64 15.60 -6.56
C VAL A 2 4.87 16.49 -6.62
N LEU A 3 5.01 17.39 -5.65
CA LEU A 3 6.14 18.31 -5.53
C LEU A 3 7.29 17.67 -4.76
N CYS A 4 6.99 17.23 -3.54
CA CYS A 4 7.89 16.51 -2.64
C CYS A 4 7.05 15.69 -1.65
N ASP A 5 7.72 14.85 -0.87
CA ASP A 5 7.12 14.01 0.16
C ASP A 5 8.07 13.82 1.35
N ASN A 6 7.69 13.01 2.34
CA ASN A 6 8.51 12.68 3.51
C ASN A 6 9.28 11.35 3.35
N GLU A 7 9.63 10.95 2.13
CA GLU A 7 10.53 9.83 1.88
C GLU A 7 12.00 10.29 1.83
N VAL A 8 12.92 9.38 2.17
CA VAL A 8 14.36 9.59 1.96
C VAL A 8 14.65 9.58 0.46
N ASP A 9 15.14 10.71 -0.05
CA ASP A 9 15.32 10.94 -1.47
C ASP A 9 16.63 10.32 -2.01
N ARG A 10 17.09 10.78 -3.17
CA ARG A 10 18.35 10.31 -3.78
C ARG A 10 19.61 10.93 -3.17
N ASP A 11 19.47 12.09 -2.54
CA ASP A 11 20.54 12.84 -1.88
C ASP A 11 20.62 12.49 -0.39
N PHE A 12 19.82 11.52 0.05
CA PHE A 12 19.67 11.10 1.43
C PHE A 12 19.16 12.22 2.34
N GLU A 13 18.25 13.03 1.80
CA GLU A 13 17.50 14.04 2.54
C GLU A 13 16.03 13.58 2.69
N LYS A 14 15.38 14.02 3.78
CA LYS A 14 13.96 13.78 4.06
C LYS A 14 13.32 15.06 4.58
N PHE A 15 12.19 15.47 4.02
CA PHE A 15 11.42 16.57 4.61
C PHE A 15 10.71 16.12 5.88
N SER A 16 10.81 16.92 6.93
CA SER A 16 9.95 16.74 8.10
C SER A 16 8.50 17.08 7.76
N ASP A 17 7.56 16.59 8.57
CA ASP A 17 6.14 16.91 8.41
C ASP A 17 5.89 18.42 8.54
N GLU A 18 6.63 19.11 9.41
CA GLU A 18 6.59 20.57 9.56
C GLU A 18 7.13 21.27 8.32
N ALA A 19 8.22 20.75 7.73
CA ALA A 19 8.79 21.29 6.51
C ALA A 19 7.82 21.16 5.32
N LEU A 20 7.16 20.00 5.17
CA LEU A 20 6.10 19.82 4.17
C LEU A 20 4.93 20.81 4.39
N GLY A 21 4.55 21.02 5.65
CA GLY A 21 3.58 22.04 6.08
C GLY A 21 3.96 23.44 5.56
N ALA A 22 5.15 23.91 5.90
CA ALA A 22 5.64 25.22 5.50
C ALA A 22 5.79 25.37 3.97
N LEU A 23 6.32 24.35 3.30
CA LEU A 23 6.44 24.33 1.84
C LEU A 23 5.08 24.42 1.16
N SER A 24 4.04 23.83 1.74
CA SER A 24 2.69 23.90 1.16
C SER A 24 2.21 25.34 0.97
N GLU A 25 2.51 26.23 1.90
CA GLU A 25 2.16 27.65 1.79
C GLU A 25 3.08 28.37 0.79
N LEU A 26 4.39 28.12 0.89
CA LEU A 26 5.40 28.81 0.09
C LEU A 26 5.33 28.50 -1.41
N PHE A 27 4.86 27.30 -1.80
CA PHE A 27 4.76 26.92 -3.21
C PHE A 27 3.58 27.57 -3.94
N VAL A 28 2.57 28.11 -3.25
CA VAL A 28 1.45 28.78 -3.91
C VAL A 28 1.96 30.02 -4.65
N GLY A 29 1.68 30.08 -5.95
CA GLY A 29 2.15 31.16 -6.82
C GLY A 29 3.57 30.97 -7.36
N LYS A 30 4.28 29.88 -7.04
CA LYS A 30 5.61 29.60 -7.60
C LYS A 30 5.52 29.11 -9.05
N THR A 31 6.51 29.52 -9.83
CA THR A 31 6.58 29.29 -11.26
C THR A 31 7.21 27.93 -11.56
N GLY A 32 6.67 27.27 -12.59
CA GLY A 32 7.22 26.05 -13.17
C GLY A 32 8.21 26.36 -14.27
N ILE A 33 9.42 25.82 -14.15
CA ILE A 33 10.54 25.99 -15.11
C ILE A 33 11.07 24.63 -15.60
N PHE A 34 12.15 24.64 -16.39
CA PHE A 34 12.81 23.44 -16.92
C PHE A 34 14.26 23.36 -16.47
N ASP A 35 14.69 22.17 -16.06
CA ASP A 35 16.06 21.83 -15.67
C ASP A 35 16.70 22.84 -14.70
N HIS A 36 15.87 23.43 -13.82
CA HIS A 36 16.27 24.50 -12.89
C HIS A 36 16.92 25.73 -13.56
N GLU A 37 16.67 25.97 -14.85
CA GLU A 37 17.15 27.15 -15.56
C GLU A 37 16.26 28.37 -15.31
N TRP A 38 16.77 29.36 -14.58
CA TRP A 38 16.03 30.57 -14.18
C TRP A 38 15.96 31.61 -15.30
N LYS A 39 15.43 31.23 -16.47
CA LYS A 39 15.20 32.11 -17.62
C LYS A 39 13.71 32.46 -17.72
N ALA A 40 13.40 33.73 -17.98
CA ALA A 40 12.02 34.20 -18.15
C ALA A 40 11.26 33.44 -19.24
N THR A 41 11.96 32.98 -20.28
CA THR A 41 11.40 32.20 -21.39
C THR A 41 10.86 30.83 -20.96
N ASN A 42 11.44 30.25 -19.90
CA ASN A 42 11.15 28.89 -19.42
C ASN A 42 10.01 28.86 -18.39
N GLN A 43 9.44 30.01 -18.04
CA GLN A 43 8.28 30.12 -17.17
C GLN A 43 7.01 29.70 -17.93
N THR A 44 6.57 28.46 -17.73
CA THR A 44 5.47 27.87 -18.53
C THR A 44 4.24 27.54 -17.69
N ALA A 45 4.42 27.32 -16.38
CA ALA A 45 3.35 26.93 -15.49
C ALA A 45 3.40 27.72 -14.16
N ARG A 46 2.28 27.72 -13.43
CA ARG A 46 2.21 28.35 -12.10
C ARG A 46 1.33 27.56 -11.16
N ILE A 47 1.82 27.34 -9.94
CA ILE A 47 1.05 26.69 -8.88
C ILE A 47 -0.01 27.67 -8.38
N TYR A 48 -1.26 27.23 -8.34
CA TYR A 48 -2.38 28.03 -7.80
C TYR A 48 -2.94 27.44 -6.51
N ARG A 49 -2.64 26.18 -6.21
CA ARG A 49 -3.07 25.49 -4.99
C ARG A 49 -2.08 24.40 -4.62
N THR A 50 -1.93 24.14 -3.34
CA THR A 50 -1.20 23.01 -2.78
C THR A 50 -2.10 22.24 -1.82
N GLU A 51 -1.74 20.99 -1.54
CA GLU A 51 -2.49 20.13 -0.62
C GLU A 51 -1.54 19.06 -0.10
N ILE A 52 -1.54 18.84 1.22
CA ILE A 52 -0.84 17.70 1.82
C ILE A 52 -1.80 16.52 1.85
N LEU A 53 -1.38 15.41 1.26
CA LEU A 53 -2.14 14.17 1.23
C LEU A 53 -1.47 13.13 2.12
N LYS A 54 -2.26 12.53 3.02
CA LYS A 54 -1.87 11.40 3.87
C LYS A 54 -2.92 10.30 3.66
N GLU A 55 -2.48 9.10 3.33
CA GLU A 55 -3.36 7.93 3.20
C GLU A 55 -3.22 7.03 4.44
N ASN A 56 -4.36 6.63 5.01
CA ASN A 56 -4.36 5.78 6.20
C ASN A 56 -3.72 4.42 5.89
N GLY A 57 -2.71 4.05 6.70
CA GLY A 57 -2.01 2.77 6.58
C GLY A 57 -0.91 2.74 5.54
N VAL A 58 -0.65 3.84 4.82
CA VAL A 58 0.53 3.97 3.93
C VAL A 58 1.69 4.53 4.74
N LEU A 59 2.81 3.82 4.73
CA LEU A 59 4.04 4.20 5.45
C LEU A 59 5.17 4.48 4.46
N ASN A 60 6.07 5.40 4.82
CA ASN A 60 7.34 5.61 4.11
C ASN A 60 8.32 4.45 4.41
N SER A 61 9.50 4.47 3.78
CA SER A 61 10.53 3.45 3.96
C SER A 61 11.06 3.35 5.40
N LEU A 62 10.80 4.35 6.23
CA LEU A 62 11.19 4.42 7.64
C LEU A 62 10.08 3.91 8.60
N GLY A 63 8.90 3.53 8.06
CA GLY A 63 7.76 3.06 8.85
C GLY A 63 6.90 4.17 9.44
N GLU A 64 7.06 5.41 9.00
CA GLU A 64 6.29 6.58 9.43
C GLU A 64 5.11 6.84 8.48
N PRO A 65 4.01 7.48 8.91
CA PRO A 65 2.90 7.85 8.02
C PRO A 65 3.40 8.64 6.80
N TYR A 66 3.13 8.11 5.61
CA TYR A 66 3.57 8.73 4.37
C TYR A 66 2.73 9.99 4.08
N ALA A 67 3.42 11.09 3.79
CA ALA A 67 2.82 12.37 3.50
C ALA A 67 3.41 12.96 2.21
N VAL A 68 2.52 13.43 1.34
CA VAL A 68 2.88 13.97 0.02
C VAL A 68 2.40 15.40 -0.09
N LEU A 69 3.27 16.31 -0.54
CA LEU A 69 2.87 17.64 -0.95
C LEU A 69 2.48 17.65 -2.43
N LYS A 70 1.17 17.76 -2.70
CA LYS A 70 0.61 17.86 -4.04
C LYS A 70 0.49 19.32 -4.47
N GLY A 71 1.08 19.65 -5.62
CA GLY A 71 0.92 20.93 -6.30
C GLY A 71 -0.12 20.86 -7.41
N TYR A 72 -1.00 21.85 -7.47
CA TYR A 72 -1.90 22.09 -8.58
C TYR A 72 -1.39 23.29 -9.37
N ALA A 73 -0.95 23.04 -10.59
CA ALA A 73 -0.45 24.07 -11.50
C ALA A 73 -1.32 24.17 -12.74
N TYR A 74 -1.36 25.37 -13.32
CA TYR A 74 -1.94 25.59 -14.64
C TYR A 74 -0.84 25.98 -15.63
N MET A 75 -1.09 25.69 -16.90
CA MET A 75 -0.27 26.07 -18.05
C MET A 75 -1.20 26.64 -19.12
N LEU A 76 -0.77 27.71 -19.80
CA LEU A 76 -1.55 28.28 -20.90
C LEU A 76 -1.57 27.31 -22.08
N ARG A 77 -2.75 27.06 -22.64
CA ARG A 77 -2.92 26.29 -23.88
C ARG A 77 -2.79 27.25 -25.08
N ASN A 78 -1.60 27.34 -25.64
CA ASN A 78 -1.26 28.16 -26.80
C ASN A 78 -0.21 27.45 -27.66
N GLU A 79 0.11 28.01 -28.83
CA GLU A 79 1.11 27.44 -29.75
C GLU A 79 2.50 27.27 -29.10
N LYS A 80 2.90 28.18 -28.20
CA LYS A 80 4.18 28.09 -27.51
C LYS A 80 4.29 26.83 -26.62
N ASN A 81 3.20 26.46 -25.96
CA ASN A 81 3.18 25.39 -24.97
C ASN A 81 2.56 24.09 -25.49
N SER A 82 2.06 24.02 -26.73
CA SER A 82 1.31 22.87 -27.23
C SER A 82 2.14 21.59 -27.21
N GLU A 83 3.37 21.63 -27.71
CA GLU A 83 4.28 20.47 -27.71
C GLU A 83 4.55 19.97 -26.29
N LEU A 84 4.83 20.89 -25.35
CA LEU A 84 5.08 20.55 -23.96
C LEU A 84 3.84 19.92 -23.29
N ILE A 85 2.65 20.45 -23.56
CA ILE A 85 1.40 19.88 -23.04
C ILE A 85 1.24 18.46 -23.58
N GLU A 86 1.49 18.23 -24.86
CA GLU A 86 1.43 16.90 -25.48
C GLU A 86 2.46 15.94 -24.85
N GLU A 87 3.69 16.38 -24.60
CA GLU A 87 4.70 15.56 -23.92
C GLU A 87 4.29 15.18 -22.49
N ILE A 88 3.68 16.11 -21.73
CA ILE A 88 3.15 15.84 -20.39
C ILE A 88 1.96 14.88 -20.47
N GLU A 89 1.04 15.11 -21.40
CA GLU A 89 -0.15 14.28 -21.62
C GLU A 89 0.24 12.88 -22.12
N ALA A 90 1.33 12.75 -22.88
CA ALA A 90 1.91 11.47 -23.30
C ALA A 90 2.71 10.78 -22.17
N GLY A 91 3.09 11.52 -21.12
CA GLY A 91 3.90 11.02 -20.00
C GLY A 91 5.41 10.96 -20.29
N ILE A 92 5.86 11.67 -21.32
CA ILE A 92 7.29 11.85 -21.65
C ILE A 92 7.94 12.85 -20.69
N LYS A 93 7.25 13.96 -20.40
CA LYS A 93 7.65 14.95 -19.38
C LYS A 93 6.84 14.71 -18.12
N LYS A 94 7.32 13.81 -17.27
CA LYS A 94 6.59 13.36 -16.08
C LYS A 94 7.24 13.85 -14.80
N GLU A 95 8.55 13.76 -14.69
CA GLU A 95 9.25 13.96 -13.43
C GLU A 95 9.36 15.44 -13.09
N THR A 96 9.22 15.76 -11.80
CA THR A 96 9.36 17.12 -11.31
C THR A 96 10.27 17.17 -10.09
N SER A 97 10.99 18.26 -9.93
CA SER A 97 11.82 18.54 -8.76
C SER A 97 11.45 19.89 -8.18
N VAL A 98 11.86 20.15 -6.94
CA VAL A 98 11.64 21.42 -6.26
C VAL A 98 12.97 22.02 -5.79
N GLY A 99 13.09 23.33 -5.93
CA GLY A 99 14.17 24.11 -5.34
C GLY A 99 13.66 24.83 -4.09
N CYS A 100 14.26 24.56 -2.93
CA CYS A 100 13.95 25.24 -1.68
C CYS A 100 15.20 25.43 -0.81
N SER A 101 15.08 26.27 0.21
CA SER A 101 16.09 26.38 1.26
C SER A 101 15.52 26.05 2.63
N VAL A 102 16.34 25.40 3.42
CA VAL A 102 16.09 25.05 4.81
C VAL A 102 17.24 25.56 5.67
N ALA A 103 16.95 26.02 6.87
CA ALA A 103 17.98 26.47 7.79
C ALA A 103 18.59 25.33 8.60
N LYS A 104 17.86 24.23 8.80
CA LYS A 104 18.28 23.16 9.70
C LYS A 104 18.22 21.80 9.01
N ARG A 105 19.28 21.02 9.16
CA ARG A 105 19.40 19.63 8.69
C ARG A 105 19.85 18.76 9.86
N VAL A 106 19.11 17.72 10.21
CA VAL A 106 19.39 16.90 11.40
C VAL A 106 19.78 15.49 10.98
N CYS A 107 20.88 14.97 11.53
CA CYS A 107 21.34 13.62 11.26
C CYS A 107 20.46 12.56 11.92
N SER A 108 19.97 11.59 11.14
CA SER A 108 19.11 10.49 11.64
C SER A 108 19.80 9.55 12.65
N ILE A 109 21.14 9.51 12.67
CA ILE A 109 21.91 8.59 13.52
C ILE A 109 22.13 9.15 14.92
N CYS A 110 22.43 10.45 15.03
CA CYS A 110 22.83 11.08 16.30
C CYS A 110 21.93 12.23 16.75
N GLY A 111 21.04 12.72 15.89
CA GLY A 111 20.14 13.85 16.19
C GLY A 111 20.83 15.21 16.21
N GLU A 112 22.13 15.29 15.89
CA GLU A 112 22.84 16.56 15.78
C GLU A 112 22.58 17.24 14.43
N GLU A 113 22.65 18.57 14.43
CA GLU A 113 22.52 19.36 13.21
C GLU A 113 23.77 19.20 12.32
N ALA A 114 23.56 18.93 11.04
CA ALA A 114 24.62 18.80 10.04
C ALA A 114 25.16 20.18 9.65
N HIS A 115 26.37 20.48 10.10
CA HIS A 115 27.11 21.69 9.75
C HIS A 115 28.61 21.37 9.64
N VAL A 116 29.39 22.31 9.11
CA VAL A 116 30.85 22.16 9.02
C VAL A 116 31.43 22.05 10.43
N GLY A 117 32.00 20.89 10.77
CA GLY A 117 32.49 20.57 12.11
C GLY A 117 31.47 19.92 13.05
N GLY A 118 30.27 19.60 12.56
CA GLY A 118 29.25 18.83 13.27
C GLY A 118 29.49 17.32 13.23
N CYS A 119 28.41 16.53 13.25
CA CYS A 119 28.51 15.07 13.32
C CYS A 119 29.29 14.46 12.14
N GLY A 120 30.09 13.42 12.40
CA GLY A 120 30.88 12.71 11.39
C GLY A 120 30.13 11.65 10.57
N HIS A 121 28.80 11.57 10.70
CA HIS A 121 28.00 10.60 9.96
C HIS A 121 27.81 11.05 8.51
N ILE A 122 27.98 10.12 7.57
CA ILE A 122 27.90 10.40 6.14
C ILE A 122 26.53 9.92 5.64
N PRO A 123 25.67 10.82 5.12
CA PRO A 123 24.40 10.44 4.51
C PRO A 123 24.59 9.35 3.45
N GLY A 124 23.71 8.36 3.44
CA GLY A 124 23.80 7.18 2.57
C GLY A 124 24.62 6.01 3.11
N ARG A 125 25.34 6.17 4.23
CA ARG A 125 25.99 5.05 4.92
C ARG A 125 25.10 4.43 5.99
N GLU A 126 25.33 3.16 6.25
CA GLU A 126 24.69 2.46 7.37
C GLU A 126 25.56 2.51 8.63
N TYR A 127 24.92 2.76 9.77
CA TYR A 127 25.52 2.73 11.11
C TYR A 127 24.65 1.85 12.00
N ASN A 128 25.19 0.74 12.51
CA ASN A 128 24.45 -0.22 13.33
C ASN A 128 23.12 -0.68 12.70
N GLY A 129 23.13 -0.92 11.38
CA GLY A 129 21.94 -1.34 10.62
C GLY A 129 20.91 -0.24 10.36
N LYS A 130 21.24 1.03 10.63
CA LYS A 130 20.38 2.19 10.33
C LYS A 130 21.01 3.04 9.23
N LEU A 131 20.21 3.42 8.23
CA LEU A 131 20.62 4.35 7.17
C LEU A 131 20.77 5.77 7.73
N CYS A 132 21.92 6.39 7.47
CA CYS A 132 22.13 7.81 7.74
C CYS A 132 21.46 8.65 6.64
N TYR A 133 20.61 9.57 7.05
CA TYR A 133 20.00 10.59 6.19
C TYR A 133 19.89 11.91 6.97
N LEU A 134 19.62 13.00 6.25
CA LEU A 134 19.42 14.33 6.83
C LEU A 134 17.94 14.70 6.79
N GLU A 135 17.34 14.90 7.95
CA GLU A 135 15.98 15.40 8.05
C GLU A 135 15.99 16.93 8.00
N LEU A 136 15.17 17.49 7.10
CA LEU A 136 15.14 18.89 6.76
C LEU A 136 14.05 19.61 7.56
N PHE A 137 14.44 20.68 8.24
CA PHE A 137 13.57 21.50 9.10
C PHE A 137 13.75 22.98 8.80
N ASP A 138 12.81 23.79 9.28
CA ASP A 138 12.89 25.26 9.26
C ASP A 138 13.10 25.80 7.82
N VAL A 139 12.11 25.52 6.97
CA VAL A 139 12.04 25.97 5.58
C VAL A 139 12.04 27.50 5.55
N LYS A 140 12.92 28.09 4.73
CA LYS A 140 13.07 29.54 4.60
C LYS A 140 12.48 30.09 3.32
N ASP A 141 12.61 29.37 2.21
CA ASP A 141 12.03 29.77 0.94
C ASP A 141 11.81 28.55 0.04
N ALA A 142 10.87 28.69 -0.89
CA ALA A 142 10.66 27.79 -2.02
C ALA A 142 10.90 28.59 -3.30
N TYR A 143 11.98 28.32 -4.02
CA TYR A 143 12.37 29.13 -5.17
C TYR A 143 11.50 28.84 -6.39
N GLU A 144 11.38 27.57 -6.72
CA GLU A 144 10.75 27.11 -7.95
C GLU A 144 10.40 25.62 -7.87
N TRP A 145 9.66 25.17 -8.87
CA TRP A 145 9.57 23.77 -9.20
C TRP A 145 9.86 23.60 -10.69
N SER A 146 10.42 22.45 -11.06
CA SER A 146 10.90 22.24 -12.41
C SER A 146 10.53 20.86 -12.94
N PHE A 147 10.29 20.78 -14.26
CA PHE A 147 10.36 19.51 -14.97
C PHE A 147 11.82 19.12 -15.16
N VAL A 148 12.14 17.87 -14.82
CA VAL A 148 13.49 17.31 -14.89
C VAL A 148 13.43 15.91 -15.47
N ALA A 149 14.56 15.35 -15.92
CA ALA A 149 14.63 13.94 -16.30
C ALA A 149 14.79 13.01 -15.09
N VAL A 150 15.50 13.47 -14.05
CA VAL A 150 15.76 12.71 -12.83
C VAL A 150 15.48 13.61 -11.63
N PRO A 151 14.40 13.37 -10.87
CA PRO A 151 14.09 14.13 -9.68
C PRO A 151 14.86 13.60 -8.46
N ALA A 152 15.16 14.47 -7.50
CA ALA A 152 15.70 14.06 -6.19
C ALA A 152 14.68 13.14 -5.49
N GLN A 153 13.43 13.60 -5.39
CA GLN A 153 12.31 12.82 -4.88
C GLN A 153 11.78 11.82 -5.92
N ARG A 154 11.86 10.52 -5.62
CA ARG A 154 11.57 9.45 -6.60
C ARG A 154 10.12 9.44 -7.09
N ALA A 155 9.18 9.83 -6.23
CA ALA A 155 7.75 9.88 -6.54
C ALA A 155 7.28 11.24 -7.07
N ALA A 156 8.17 12.24 -7.15
CA ALA A 156 7.82 13.57 -7.61
C ALA A 156 7.58 13.62 -9.13
N GLY A 157 6.46 14.23 -9.53
CA GLY A 157 6.08 14.29 -10.93
C GLY A 157 4.61 14.59 -11.19
N VAL A 158 4.27 14.76 -12.47
CA VAL A 158 2.91 14.88 -12.96
C VAL A 158 2.17 13.57 -12.75
N VAL A 159 1.18 13.65 -11.87
CA VAL A 159 0.25 12.56 -11.59
C VAL A 159 -1.04 12.82 -12.34
N LYS A 160 -1.43 11.90 -13.22
CA LYS A 160 -2.68 12.01 -13.99
C LYS A 160 -3.92 11.89 -13.11
N ARG A 161 -3.80 11.27 -11.92
CA ARG A 161 -4.83 11.15 -10.87
C ARG A 161 -4.14 10.85 -9.54
N PHE A 162 -4.42 11.66 -8.52
CA PHE A 162 -4.08 11.36 -7.12
C PHE A 162 -5.40 11.52 -6.36
N GLY A 163 -5.91 10.43 -5.78
CA GLY A 163 -7.20 10.42 -5.06
C GLY A 163 -8.37 9.68 -5.73
N ALA A 164 -8.15 9.01 -6.87
CA ALA A 164 -8.94 7.83 -7.20
C ALA A 164 -7.96 6.69 -7.04
N SER A 165 -8.05 5.94 -5.94
CA SER A 165 -7.23 4.74 -5.73
C SER A 165 -7.15 3.98 -7.05
N ASP A 166 -5.98 3.46 -7.42
CA ASP A 166 -5.82 2.44 -8.47
C ASP A 166 -6.52 1.11 -8.08
N SER A 167 -7.63 1.19 -7.34
CA SER A 167 -8.51 0.11 -6.96
C SER A 167 -9.78 0.16 -7.81
N LEU A 168 -10.34 -1.01 -8.05
CA LEU A 168 -11.60 -1.18 -8.76
C LEU A 168 -12.73 -0.36 -8.11
N LYS A 169 -12.73 -0.22 -6.78
CA LYS A 169 -13.68 0.58 -6.01
C LYS A 169 -13.63 2.06 -6.39
N GLY A 170 -12.41 2.59 -6.56
CA GLY A 170 -12.19 3.98 -6.96
C GLY A 170 -12.63 4.25 -8.40
N PHE A 171 -12.39 3.29 -9.31
CA PHE A 171 -12.86 3.38 -10.69
C PHE A 171 -14.39 3.38 -10.76
N VAL A 172 -15.04 2.44 -10.07
CA VAL A 172 -16.50 2.29 -10.08
C VAL A 172 -17.21 3.49 -9.45
N SER A 173 -16.59 4.14 -8.47
CA SER A 173 -17.10 5.38 -7.85
C SER A 173 -16.93 6.62 -8.75
N SER A 174 -16.23 6.51 -9.88
CA SER A 174 -16.01 7.62 -10.81
C SER A 174 -17.14 7.78 -11.84
N LYS A 175 -17.22 8.96 -12.48
CA LYS A 175 -18.18 9.22 -13.57
C LYS A 175 -18.07 8.22 -14.74
N GLN A 176 -16.89 7.64 -14.96
CA GLN A 176 -16.63 6.69 -16.06
C GLN A 176 -17.01 5.26 -15.67
N GLY A 177 -16.83 4.89 -14.40
CA GLY A 177 -17.11 3.55 -13.87
C GLY A 177 -18.49 3.39 -13.24
N GLY A 178 -19.23 4.48 -13.00
CA GLY A 178 -20.53 4.45 -12.30
C GLY A 178 -21.57 3.52 -12.93
N ARG A 179 -21.47 3.26 -14.24
CA ARG A 179 -22.31 2.26 -14.93
C ARG A 179 -22.14 0.81 -14.42
N PHE A 180 -21.01 0.52 -13.77
CA PHE A 180 -20.68 -0.79 -13.22
C PHE A 180 -20.90 -0.88 -11.71
N PHE A 181 -21.47 0.14 -11.07
CA PHE A 181 -21.62 0.18 -9.60
C PHE A 181 -22.46 -0.98 -9.06
N ALA A 182 -23.61 -1.25 -9.68
CA ALA A 182 -24.49 -2.34 -9.26
C ALA A 182 -23.83 -3.72 -9.42
N GLU A 183 -23.09 -3.92 -10.52
CA GLU A 183 -22.35 -5.17 -10.78
C GLU A 183 -21.21 -5.35 -9.78
N TYR A 184 -20.45 -4.28 -9.50
CA TYR A 184 -19.39 -4.29 -8.50
C TYR A 184 -19.92 -4.61 -7.09
N GLU A 185 -21.06 -4.01 -6.69
CA GLU A 185 -21.68 -4.28 -5.40
C GLU A 185 -22.14 -5.73 -5.27
N ALA A 186 -22.69 -6.32 -6.35
CA ALA A 186 -23.05 -7.73 -6.38
C ALA A 186 -21.82 -8.64 -6.22
N LEU A 187 -20.74 -8.36 -6.95
CA LEU A 187 -19.48 -9.10 -6.84
C LEU A 187 -18.83 -8.96 -5.46
N GLU A 188 -18.93 -7.79 -4.82
CA GLU A 188 -18.42 -7.58 -3.47
C GLU A 188 -19.18 -8.43 -2.44
N LYS A 189 -20.52 -8.52 -2.57
CA LYS A 189 -21.37 -9.39 -1.74
C LYS A 189 -21.01 -10.88 -1.94
N ASP A 190 -20.88 -11.32 -3.18
CA ASP A 190 -20.48 -12.71 -3.48
C ASP A 190 -19.08 -13.03 -2.96
N ALA A 191 -18.15 -12.09 -3.03
CA ALA A 191 -16.80 -12.26 -2.51
C ALA A 191 -16.76 -12.35 -0.98
N VAL A 192 -17.64 -11.65 -0.27
CA VAL A 192 -17.80 -11.80 1.19
C VAL A 192 -18.27 -13.21 1.50
N LEU A 193 -19.34 -13.68 0.86
CA LEU A 193 -19.87 -15.03 1.05
C LEU A 193 -18.83 -16.11 0.72
N GLY A 194 -18.05 -15.92 -0.36
CA GLY A 194 -16.96 -16.83 -0.73
C GLY A 194 -15.85 -16.91 0.31
N ARG A 195 -15.51 -15.78 0.96
CA ARG A 195 -14.54 -15.76 2.08
C ARG A 195 -15.07 -16.48 3.31
N GLU A 196 -16.33 -16.25 3.66
CA GLU A 196 -17.00 -16.92 4.79
C GLU A 196 -17.12 -18.43 4.57
N TYR A 197 -17.53 -18.83 3.37
CA TYR A 197 -17.59 -20.24 2.97
C TYR A 197 -16.22 -20.91 3.08
N LYS A 198 -15.17 -20.29 2.51
CA LYS A 198 -13.80 -20.85 2.56
C LYS A 198 -13.28 -20.98 3.99
N ASN A 199 -13.58 -20.00 4.85
CA ASN A 199 -13.21 -20.06 6.26
C ASN A 199 -13.95 -21.19 7.00
N THR A 200 -15.25 -21.34 6.75
CA THR A 200 -16.06 -22.42 7.33
C THR A 200 -15.54 -23.79 6.91
N LEU A 201 -15.27 -23.95 5.61
CA LEU A 201 -14.74 -25.17 5.05
C LEU A 201 -13.35 -25.51 5.61
N ARG A 202 -12.48 -24.50 5.77
CA ARG A 202 -11.16 -24.68 6.41
C ARG A 202 -11.30 -25.20 7.83
N ASN A 203 -12.16 -24.58 8.64
CA ASN A 203 -12.37 -24.99 10.03
C ASN A 203 -12.90 -26.43 10.10
N GLU A 204 -13.77 -26.80 9.17
CA GLU A 204 -14.31 -28.16 9.09
C GLU A 204 -13.23 -29.18 8.73
N VAL A 205 -12.39 -28.89 7.73
CA VAL A 205 -11.24 -29.73 7.37
C VAL A 205 -10.30 -29.92 8.57
N LEU A 206 -10.00 -28.86 9.31
CA LEU A 206 -9.14 -28.95 10.49
C LEU A 206 -9.79 -29.77 11.61
N ARG A 207 -11.10 -29.57 11.85
CA ARG A 207 -11.88 -30.36 12.83
C ARG A 207 -11.84 -31.85 12.48
N LEU A 208 -12.11 -32.20 11.22
CA LEU A 208 -12.09 -33.60 10.75
C LEU A 208 -10.68 -34.19 10.77
N GLY A 209 -9.67 -33.41 10.39
CA GLY A 209 -8.26 -33.81 10.47
C GLY A 209 -7.83 -34.12 11.90
N LEU A 210 -8.24 -33.29 12.87
CA LEU A 210 -8.01 -33.52 14.30
C LEU A 210 -8.65 -34.82 14.80
N LEU A 211 -9.89 -35.11 14.37
CA LEU A 211 -10.59 -36.35 14.70
C LEU A 211 -9.90 -37.59 14.10
N CYS A 212 -9.25 -37.45 12.94
CA CYS A 212 -8.50 -38.54 12.31
C CYS A 212 -7.19 -38.84 13.04
N ASP A 213 -6.38 -37.81 13.31
CA ASP A 213 -5.11 -37.88 14.05
C ASP A 213 -4.68 -36.46 14.46
N PRO A 214 -4.37 -36.20 15.75
CA PRO A 214 -3.86 -34.90 16.19
C PRO A 214 -2.65 -34.37 15.39
N LYS A 215 -1.78 -35.24 14.88
CA LYS A 215 -0.62 -34.84 14.06
C LYS A 215 -1.03 -34.27 12.70
N ILE A 216 -2.17 -34.68 12.15
CA ILE A 216 -2.70 -34.14 10.90
C ILE A 216 -3.13 -32.68 11.10
N TYR A 217 -3.78 -32.38 12.24
CA TYR A 217 -4.15 -31.01 12.59
C TYR A 217 -2.91 -30.11 12.71
N GLU A 218 -1.88 -30.55 13.44
CA GLU A 218 -0.62 -29.81 13.58
C GLU A 218 0.01 -29.50 12.21
N ALA A 219 0.06 -30.48 11.31
CA ALA A 219 0.63 -30.32 9.98
C ALA A 219 -0.20 -29.42 9.03
N LEU A 220 -1.52 -29.36 9.20
CA LEU A 220 -2.42 -28.64 8.30
C LEU A 220 -2.85 -27.26 8.79
N SER A 221 -2.80 -26.99 10.11
CA SER A 221 -3.34 -25.76 10.72
C SER A 221 -2.86 -24.47 10.05
N GLU A 222 -1.57 -24.35 9.75
CA GLU A 222 -1.01 -23.19 9.05
C GLU A 222 -1.24 -23.26 7.53
N ASN A 223 -1.04 -24.44 6.94
CA ASN A 223 -1.09 -24.64 5.48
C ASN A 223 -2.49 -24.47 4.90
N ALA A 224 -3.53 -24.82 5.66
CA ALA A 224 -4.92 -24.72 5.23
C ALA A 224 -5.36 -23.27 4.95
N ASN A 225 -4.62 -22.27 5.44
CA ASN A 225 -4.85 -20.86 5.12
C ASN A 225 -4.63 -20.52 3.64
N PHE A 226 -3.69 -21.22 3.01
CA PHE A 226 -3.27 -20.98 1.62
C PHE A 226 -4.00 -21.85 0.60
N MET A 227 -4.77 -22.85 1.05
CA MET A 227 -5.51 -23.75 0.18
C MET A 227 -6.72 -23.08 -0.49
N GLY A 228 -6.97 -23.49 -1.72
CA GLY A 228 -8.17 -23.14 -2.49
C GLY A 228 -9.40 -23.92 -2.02
N ALA A 229 -10.60 -23.47 -2.41
CA ALA A 229 -11.86 -24.12 -2.02
C ALA A 229 -11.91 -25.61 -2.43
N LYS A 230 -11.53 -25.92 -3.67
CA LYS A 230 -11.53 -27.30 -4.19
C LYS A 230 -10.57 -28.24 -3.45
N GLU A 231 -9.42 -27.73 -3.03
CA GLU A 231 -8.45 -28.51 -2.25
C GLU A 231 -9.00 -28.84 -0.86
N LEU A 232 -9.63 -27.85 -0.22
CA LEU A 232 -10.29 -28.03 1.06
C LEU A 232 -11.49 -29.00 0.96
N GLU A 233 -12.28 -28.94 -0.11
CA GLU A 233 -13.38 -29.88 -0.37
C GLU A 233 -12.87 -31.33 -0.48
N ASN A 234 -11.81 -31.55 -1.27
CA ASN A 234 -11.22 -32.88 -1.43
C ASN A 234 -10.68 -33.43 -0.09
N LEU A 235 -10.04 -32.58 0.73
CA LEU A 235 -9.56 -32.96 2.06
C LEU A 235 -10.71 -33.30 3.00
N LYS A 236 -11.78 -32.50 2.96
CA LYS A 236 -12.99 -32.76 3.75
C LYS A 236 -13.55 -34.14 3.41
N GLU A 237 -13.78 -34.44 2.14
CA GLU A 237 -14.31 -35.73 1.69
C GLU A 237 -13.41 -36.91 2.11
N ALA A 238 -12.08 -36.74 1.99
CA ALA A 238 -11.12 -37.77 2.38
C ALA A 238 -11.15 -38.05 3.88
N PHE A 239 -11.24 -37.02 4.72
CA PHE A 239 -11.33 -37.17 6.17
C PHE A 239 -12.69 -37.72 6.62
N GLU A 240 -13.80 -37.26 6.03
CA GLU A 240 -15.13 -37.81 6.31
C GLU A 240 -15.15 -39.32 6.06
N LYS A 241 -14.68 -39.76 4.90
CA LYS A 241 -14.61 -41.19 4.56
C LYS A 241 -13.75 -41.99 5.54
N ARG A 242 -12.58 -41.46 5.91
CA ARG A 242 -11.71 -42.12 6.88
C ARG A 242 -12.37 -42.24 8.25
N LEU A 243 -13.11 -41.22 8.68
CA LEU A 243 -13.84 -41.25 9.95
C LEU A 243 -15.03 -42.19 9.91
N GLU A 244 -15.75 -42.30 8.79
CA GLU A 244 -16.80 -43.30 8.61
C GLU A 244 -16.26 -44.73 8.76
N ASP A 245 -15.08 -45.01 8.18
CA ASP A 245 -14.42 -46.30 8.32
C ASP A 245 -13.95 -46.57 9.77
N SER A 246 -13.47 -45.54 10.46
CA SER A 246 -12.90 -45.65 11.82
C SER A 246 -13.98 -45.65 12.92
N PHE A 247 -15.06 -44.91 12.70
CA PHE A 247 -16.18 -44.68 13.61
C PHE A 247 -17.51 -44.88 12.88
N PRO A 248 -17.82 -46.11 12.44
CA PRO A 248 -19.04 -46.37 11.69
C PRO A 248 -20.26 -46.09 12.57
N LEU A 249 -21.28 -45.46 11.99
CA LEU A 249 -22.56 -45.24 12.65
C LEU A 249 -23.18 -46.58 13.03
N LYS A 250 -23.19 -46.91 14.32
CA LYS A 250 -23.88 -48.08 14.85
C LYS A 250 -25.28 -47.68 15.29
N THR A 251 -26.30 -48.38 14.81
CA THR A 251 -27.65 -48.23 15.35
C THR A 251 -27.72 -48.87 16.72
N GLN A 252 -28.34 -48.19 17.69
CA GLN A 252 -28.48 -48.68 19.06
C GLN A 252 -29.29 -49.98 19.15
N LEU A 253 -30.23 -50.19 18.21
CA LEU A 253 -31.02 -51.41 18.11
C LEU A 253 -30.54 -52.24 16.91
N PRO A 254 -30.47 -53.57 17.03
CA PRO A 254 -30.23 -54.43 15.89
C PRO A 254 -31.41 -54.35 14.90
N GLY A 255 -31.12 -54.54 13.61
CA GLY A 255 -32.17 -54.69 12.60
C GLY A 255 -33.07 -55.88 12.90
N ARG A 256 -34.31 -55.86 12.39
CA ARG A 256 -35.43 -56.75 12.74
C ARG A 256 -35.12 -58.27 12.75
N ASP A 257 -34.05 -58.71 12.10
CA ASP A 257 -33.62 -60.11 11.98
C ASP A 257 -32.11 -60.32 12.27
N LYS A 258 -31.49 -59.48 13.10
CA LYS A 258 -30.08 -59.62 13.48
C LYS A 258 -29.90 -59.74 15.00
N THR A 259 -29.05 -60.67 15.43
CA THR A 259 -28.58 -60.76 16.82
C THR A 259 -27.12 -60.31 16.86
N VAL A 260 -26.76 -59.43 17.79
CA VAL A 260 -25.36 -59.02 18.02
C VAL A 260 -25.02 -59.22 19.49
N SER A 261 -23.83 -59.74 19.78
CA SER A 261 -23.29 -59.80 21.14
C SER A 261 -22.93 -58.39 21.61
N PHE A 262 -23.41 -58.03 22.79
CA PHE A 262 -23.10 -56.77 23.45
C PHE A 262 -21.78 -56.94 24.22
N ASP A 263 -20.78 -56.12 23.92
CA ASP A 263 -19.51 -56.10 24.67
C ASP A 263 -19.67 -55.08 25.81
N GLY A 264 -20.23 -55.57 26.92
CA GLY A 264 -20.48 -54.84 28.15
C GLY A 264 -21.10 -55.82 29.16
N ASP A 265 -20.72 -55.67 30.44
CA ASP A 265 -21.18 -56.57 31.51
C ASP A 265 -22.68 -56.85 31.41
N GLU A 266 -23.03 -58.14 31.51
CA GLU A 266 -24.39 -58.66 31.39
C GLU A 266 -25.40 -57.78 32.15
N TYR A 267 -26.33 -57.16 31.42
CA TYR A 267 -27.59 -56.72 32.02
C TYR A 267 -28.62 -57.83 31.82
N MET A 268 -28.92 -58.54 32.90
CA MET A 268 -30.10 -59.40 32.93
C MET A 268 -31.36 -58.55 32.79
N VAL A 269 -32.24 -58.97 31.89
CA VAL A 269 -33.66 -58.58 31.89
C VAL A 269 -34.40 -59.47 32.86
#